data_AF-A0A8H7KFG6-F1
#
_entry.id   AF-A0A8H7KFG6-F1
#
_cell.length_a   1.000
_cell.length_b   1.000
_cell.length_c   1.000
_cell.angle_alpha   90.00
_cell.angle_beta   90.00
_cell.angle_gamma   90.00
#
_symmetry.space_group_name_H-M   'P 1'
#
loop_
_entity.id
_entity.type
_entity.pdbx_description
1 polymer ?
#
loop_
_entity_poly.entity_id
_entity_poly.type
_entity_poly.pdbx_seq_one_letter_code
_entity_poly.pdbx_strand_id
1 'polypeptide(L)'
;MGHQNKKQWRSNNGQTASHRGGIFPDIPVCVKGNETRMGKGKGTFEYWATRVPIGRVLFEIGGAPIREELAREVLRQASDKLPTQMEFINRSSPPRLGNLLIYPPSPPKVDATVETTSSA
;
A
#
# COMPACT_ATOMS: atom_id res chain seq x y z
N MET A 1 12.85 9.88 -41.88
CA MET A 1 13.13 10.46 -40.55
C MET A 1 11.79 10.54 -39.80
N GLY A 2 11.29 9.56 -39.06
CA GLY A 2 11.95 8.64 -38.14
C GLY A 2 11.84 9.18 -36.72
N HIS A 3 10.67 9.12 -36.09
CA HIS A 3 10.49 9.14 -34.63
C HIS A 3 9.17 8.42 -34.28
N GLN A 4 9.31 7.12 -33.98
CA GLN A 4 8.28 6.30 -33.34
C GLN A 4 8.26 6.67 -31.85
N ASN A 5 7.11 6.98 -31.27
CA ASN A 5 6.94 6.98 -29.81
C ASN A 5 5.75 6.08 -29.44
N LYS A 6 6.04 4.77 -29.43
CA LYS A 6 5.20 3.75 -28.79
C LYS A 6 5.58 3.71 -27.30
N LYS A 7 4.71 4.19 -26.40
CA LYS A 7 4.66 3.67 -25.02
C LYS A 7 3.52 2.68 -24.92
N GLN A 8 3.78 1.47 -25.44
CA GLN A 8 2.98 0.30 -25.17
C GLN A 8 3.73 -0.54 -24.14
N TRP A 9 3.25 -0.58 -22.91
CA TRP A 9 3.66 -1.59 -21.94
C TRP A 9 2.56 -2.65 -21.90
N ARG A 10 2.74 -3.72 -22.68
CA ARG A 10 2.02 -4.99 -22.50
C ARG A 10 2.98 -5.95 -21.82
N SER A 11 2.64 -6.42 -20.62
CA SER A 11 3.30 -7.56 -19.99
C SER A 11 2.36 -8.76 -20.09
N ASN A 12 2.66 -9.69 -21.00
CA ASN A 12 2.06 -11.02 -21.03
C ASN A 12 2.79 -11.93 -20.02
N ASN A 13 2.02 -12.86 -19.47
CA ASN A 13 2.43 -14.08 -18.76
C ASN A 13 2.86 -13.93 -17.29
N GLY A 14 1.86 -14.09 -16.41
CA GLY A 14 1.91 -15.12 -15.37
C GLY A 14 2.67 -14.83 -14.08
N GLN A 15 3.55 -13.83 -14.03
CA GLN A 15 4.13 -13.34 -12.79
C GLN A 15 4.38 -11.84 -12.97
N THR A 16 3.40 -11.00 -12.63
CA THR A 16 3.65 -9.57 -12.53
C THR A 16 4.69 -9.37 -11.44
N ALA A 17 5.88 -8.97 -11.83
CA ALA A 17 6.89 -8.42 -10.93
C ALA A 17 6.24 -7.26 -10.17
N SER A 18 5.68 -7.58 -9.00
CA SER A 18 5.15 -6.60 -8.09
C SER A 18 6.35 -5.83 -7.60
N HIS A 19 6.50 -4.58 -8.05
CA HIS A 19 7.38 -3.63 -7.39
C HIS A 19 6.91 -3.64 -5.93
N ARG A 20 7.66 -4.29 -5.03
CA ARG A 20 7.42 -4.28 -3.57
C ARG A 20 7.81 -2.89 -3.05
N GLY A 21 7.15 -1.87 -3.61
CA GLY A 21 7.68 -0.53 -3.78
C GLY A 21 6.85 0.48 -3.03
N GLY A 22 7.55 1.24 -2.19
CA GLY A 22 7.02 2.38 -1.47
C GLY A 22 6.30 3.38 -2.38
N ILE A 23 5.43 4.16 -1.76
CA ILE A 23 4.65 5.20 -2.42
C ILE A 23 5.59 6.27 -2.97
N PHE A 24 5.46 6.59 -4.26
CA PHE A 24 6.20 7.64 -4.93
C PHE A 24 5.24 8.61 -5.61
N PRO A 25 5.43 9.94 -5.48
CA PRO A 25 4.58 10.94 -6.10
C PRO A 25 4.91 11.11 -7.59
N ASP A 26 4.17 10.37 -8.42
CA ASP A 26 4.36 10.26 -9.87
C ASP A 26 3.34 11.06 -10.70
N ILE A 27 2.31 11.63 -10.06
CA ILE A 27 1.24 12.36 -10.74
C ILE A 27 1.47 13.88 -10.58
N PRO A 28 1.74 14.62 -11.66
CA PRO A 28 1.83 16.08 -11.59
C PRO A 28 0.43 16.71 -11.55
N VAL A 29 0.19 17.54 -10.54
CA VAL A 29 -1.07 18.28 -10.36
C VAL A 29 -0.86 19.72 -10.79
N CYS A 30 -1.74 20.19 -11.68
CA CYS A 30 -1.79 21.59 -12.09
C CYS A 30 -3.07 22.22 -11.55
N VAL A 31 -2.96 23.41 -10.95
CA VAL A 31 -4.08 24.13 -10.38
C VAL A 31 -4.17 25.50 -11.03
N LYS A 32 -5.40 25.97 -11.18
CA LYS A 32 -5.70 27.30 -11.69
C LYS A 32 -6.06 28.19 -10.49
N GLY A 33 -5.46 29.38 -10.44
CA GLY A 33 -5.64 30.31 -9.32
C GLY A 33 -7.11 30.70 -9.11
N ASN A 34 -7.50 30.81 -7.85
CA ASN A 34 -8.89 31.08 -7.43
C ASN A 34 -9.42 32.42 -7.92
N GLU A 35 -8.54 33.38 -8.21
CA GLU A 35 -8.84 34.70 -8.75
C GLU A 35 -9.27 34.67 -10.23
N THR A 36 -9.02 33.57 -10.95
CA THR A 36 -9.27 33.48 -12.39
C THR A 36 -10.61 32.81 -12.71
N ARG A 37 -11.37 33.40 -13.65
CA ARG A 37 -12.62 32.81 -14.15
C ARG A 37 -12.35 31.51 -14.93
N MET A 38 -13.33 30.61 -14.94
CA MET A 38 -13.30 29.34 -15.69
C MET A 38 -13.03 29.55 -17.19
N GLY A 39 -12.44 28.55 -17.86
CA GLY A 39 -12.01 28.62 -19.27
C GLY A 39 -10.50 28.88 -19.46
N LYS A 40 -10.05 29.32 -20.65
CA LYS A 40 -8.64 29.68 -20.96
C LYS A 40 -7.58 28.57 -20.77
N GLY A 41 -7.99 27.30 -20.72
CA GLY A 41 -7.07 26.15 -20.65
C GLY A 41 -6.72 25.69 -19.23
N LYS A 42 -5.70 24.82 -19.14
CA LYS A 42 -5.21 24.19 -17.90
C LYS A 42 -4.32 25.17 -17.11
N GLY A 43 -4.35 25.10 -15.79
CA GLY A 43 -3.49 25.91 -14.91
C GLY A 43 -2.02 25.50 -14.93
N THR A 44 -1.21 26.17 -14.11
CA THR A 44 0.23 25.90 -13.95
C THR A 44 0.47 24.71 -13.03
N PHE A 45 1.63 24.06 -13.14
CA PHE A 45 2.06 23.00 -12.23
C PHE A 45 2.25 23.53 -10.80
N GLU A 46 1.80 22.78 -9.80
CA GLU A 46 1.91 23.19 -8.39
C GLU A 46 2.60 22.11 -7.51
N TYR A 47 2.15 20.86 -7.57
CA TYR A 47 2.71 19.78 -6.74
C TYR A 47 2.61 18.41 -7.39
N TRP A 48 3.36 17.45 -6.82
CA TRP A 48 3.25 16.03 -7.14
C TRP A 48 2.34 15.32 -6.15
N ALA A 49 1.55 14.37 -6.65
CA ALA A 49 0.65 13.57 -5.84
C ALA A 49 0.80 12.07 -6.16
N THR A 50 0.33 11.21 -5.26
CA THR A 50 0.16 9.77 -5.51
C THR A 50 -1.28 9.38 -5.20
N ARG A 51 -1.82 8.44 -5.98
CA ARG A 51 -3.08 7.77 -5.63
C ARG A 51 -2.80 6.60 -4.69
N VAL A 52 -3.37 6.63 -3.50
CA VAL A 52 -3.20 5.58 -2.50
C VAL A 52 -4.55 4.86 -2.28
N PRO A 53 -4.67 3.57 -2.63
CA PRO A 53 -5.88 2.81 -2.37
C PRO A 53 -5.99 2.40 -0.89
N ILE A 54 -7.22 2.15 -0.43
CA ILE A 54 -7.48 1.68 0.94
C ILE A 54 -6.79 0.34 1.18
N GLY A 55 -6.13 0.19 2.33
CA GLY A 55 -5.40 -1.02 2.72
C GLY A 55 -3.96 -1.07 2.21
N ARG A 56 -3.47 -0.01 1.55
CA ARG A 56 -2.06 0.11 1.19
C ARG A 56 -1.21 0.53 2.39
N VAL A 57 -0.03 -0.08 2.52
CA VAL A 57 1.00 0.33 3.48
C VAL A 57 1.75 1.54 2.95
N LEU A 58 1.80 2.62 3.74
CA LEU A 58 2.50 3.86 3.37
C LEU A 58 3.96 3.86 3.81
N PHE A 59 4.19 3.51 5.06
CA PHE A 59 5.52 3.47 5.68
C PHE A 59 5.74 2.12 6.32
N GLU A 60 6.98 1.64 6.22
CA GLU A 60 7.45 0.45 6.91
C GLU A 60 8.64 0.85 7.77
N ILE A 61 8.61 0.46 9.04
CA ILE A 61 9.73 0.63 9.96
C ILE A 61 10.26 -0.76 10.30
N GLY A 62 11.52 -1.02 9.98
CA GLY A 62 12.19 -2.30 10.23
C GLY A 62 13.68 -2.23 9.96
N GLY A 63 14.42 -3.28 10.34
CA GLY A 63 15.86 -3.40 10.09
C GLY A 63 16.77 -3.12 11.29
N ALA A 64 16.26 -2.51 12.36
CA ALA A 64 16.94 -2.34 13.63
C ALA A 64 16.05 -2.84 14.79
N PRO A 65 16.62 -3.25 15.95
CA PRO A 65 15.83 -3.55 17.14
C PRO A 65 15.17 -2.27 17.64
N ILE A 66 13.90 -2.09 17.27
CA ILE A 66 13.06 -0.96 17.68
C ILE A 66 11.98 -1.52 18.58
N ARG A 67 11.77 -0.85 19.72
CA ARG A 67 10.68 -1.17 20.64
C ARG A 67 9.34 -0.83 19.99
N GLU A 68 8.34 -1.71 20.10
CA GLU A 68 7.05 -1.52 19.44
C GLU A 68 6.36 -0.22 19.87
N GLU A 69 6.50 0.17 21.14
CA GLU A 69 5.90 1.38 21.67
C GLU A 69 6.44 2.64 20.96
N LEU A 70 7.74 2.65 20.66
CA LEU A 70 8.39 3.75 19.95
C LEU A 70 7.96 3.77 18.47
N ALA A 71 7.91 2.62 17.81
CA ALA A 71 7.46 2.54 16.41
C ALA A 71 6.00 3.02 16.26
N ARG A 72 5.14 2.63 17.20
CA ARG A 72 3.73 3.06 17.24
C ARG A 72 3.60 4.56 17.41
N GLU A 73 4.36 5.17 18.33
CA GLU A 73 4.30 6.61 18.55
C GLU A 73 4.83 7.42 17.35
N VAL A 74 5.94 6.99 16.75
CA VAL A 74 6.50 7.65 15.56
C VAL A 74 5.53 7.59 14.39
N LEU A 75 4.91 6.44 14.14
CA LEU A 75 3.92 6.28 13.07
C LEU A 75 2.62 7.05 13.37
N ARG A 76 2.22 7.14 14.63
CA ARG A 76 1.09 7.99 15.05
C ARG A 76 1.36 9.45 14.72
N GLN A 77 2.54 9.96 15.08
CA GLN A 77 2.95 11.33 14.76
C GLN A 77 3.02 11.59 13.26
N ALA A 78 3.49 10.61 12.47
CA ALA A 78 3.49 10.71 11.01
C ALA A 78 2.06 10.75 10.44
N SER A 79 1.13 9.97 11.01
CA SER A 79 -0.26 9.94 10.57
C SER A 79 -0.98 11.28 10.81
N ASP A 80 -0.64 11.99 11.89
CA ASP A 80 -1.20 13.32 12.21
C ASP A 80 -0.83 14.39 11.15
N LYS A 81 0.16 14.13 10.29
CA LYS A 81 0.58 15.04 9.21
C LYS A 81 -0.03 14.72 7.86
N LEU A 82 -0.78 13.62 7.76
CA LEU A 82 -1.33 13.14 6.50
C LEU A 82 -2.84 13.34 6.49
N PRO A 83 -3.44 13.57 5.30
CA PRO A 83 -4.86 13.93 5.21
C PRO A 83 -5.81 12.74 5.41
N THR A 84 -5.29 11.55 5.71
CA THR A 84 -6.06 10.30 5.76
C THR A 84 -5.85 9.59 7.10
N GLN A 85 -6.90 8.93 7.59
CA GLN A 85 -6.78 8.04 8.75
C GLN A 85 -5.89 6.85 8.44
N MET A 86 -5.04 6.48 9.39
CA MET A 86 -4.09 5.38 9.27
C MET A 86 -4.23 4.42 10.44
N GLU A 87 -3.86 3.18 10.19
CA GLU A 87 -3.84 2.11 11.18
C GLU A 87 -2.41 1.59 11.31
N PHE A 88 -1.97 1.33 12.54
CA PHE A 88 -0.70 0.67 12.80
C PHE A 88 -0.85 -0.83 12.56
N ILE A 89 -0.06 -1.37 11.63
CA ILE A 89 -0.10 -2.78 11.26
C ILE A 89 1.20 -3.49 11.67
N ASN A 90 1.04 -4.70 12.20
CA ASN A 90 2.13 -5.62 12.49
C ASN A 90 2.16 -6.75 11.45
N ARG A 91 3.26 -7.49 11.37
CA ARG A 91 3.36 -8.66 10.48
C ARG A 91 2.33 -9.76 10.79
N SER A 92 1.81 -9.80 12.01
CA SER A 92 0.74 -10.70 12.43
C SER A 92 -0.66 -10.21 12.07
N SER A 93 -0.81 -8.93 11.71
CA SER A 93 -2.12 -8.38 11.38
C SER A 93 -2.61 -8.91 10.03
N PRO A 94 -3.90 -9.25 9.91
CA PRO A 94 -4.46 -9.73 8.65
C PRO A 94 -4.40 -8.63 7.56
N PRO A 95 -4.16 -8.99 6.29
CA PRO A 95 -4.23 -8.01 5.20
C PRO A 95 -5.64 -7.45 5.05
N ARG A 96 -5.74 -6.17 4.65
CA ARG A 96 -7.03 -5.51 4.38
C ARG A 96 -7.30 -5.49 2.87
N LEU A 97 -8.53 -5.80 2.49
CA LEU A 97 -9.07 -5.55 1.15
C LEU A 97 -10.16 -4.49 1.24
N GLY A 98 -9.78 -3.25 0.94
CA GLY A 98 -10.62 -2.10 1.24
C GLY A 98 -10.92 -2.05 2.74
N ASN A 99 -12.20 -2.11 3.09
CA ASN A 99 -12.63 -2.06 4.49
C ASN A 99 -12.67 -3.43 5.17
N LEU A 100 -12.51 -4.52 4.41
CA LEU A 100 -12.61 -5.88 4.92
C LEU A 100 -11.25 -6.38 5.44
N LEU A 101 -11.25 -6.96 6.64
CA LEU A 101 -10.11 -7.73 7.17
C LEU A 101 -10.15 -9.15 6.59
N ILE A 102 -9.07 -9.57 5.94
CA ILE A 102 -8.94 -10.94 5.42
C ILE A 102 -8.21 -11.76 6.48
N TYR A 103 -8.95 -12.54 7.24
CA TYR A 103 -8.34 -13.58 8.07
C TYR A 103 -7.84 -14.70 7.16
N PRO A 104 -6.56 -15.10 7.25
CA PRO A 104 -6.13 -16.32 6.59
C PRO A 104 -6.98 -17.49 7.12
N PRO A 105 -7.34 -18.47 6.28
CA PRO A 105 -8.07 -19.64 6.75
C PRO A 105 -7.26 -20.25 7.90
N SER A 106 -7.91 -20.48 9.05
CA SER A 106 -7.26 -21.15 10.18
C SER A 106 -6.60 -22.41 9.66
N PRO A 107 -5.36 -22.72 10.07
CA PRO A 107 -4.78 -24.02 9.76
C PRO A 107 -5.78 -25.11 10.21
N PRO A 108 -6.00 -26.14 9.39
CA PRO A 108 -6.91 -27.23 9.75
C PRO A 108 -6.43 -27.78 11.09
N LYS A 109 -7.36 -27.91 12.05
CA LYS A 109 -7.05 -28.55 13.33
C LYS A 109 -6.66 -29.99 13.00
N VAL A 110 -5.39 -30.33 13.19
CA VAL A 110 -4.95 -31.72 13.16
C VAL A 110 -5.54 -32.39 14.39
N ASP A 111 -6.56 -33.21 14.18
CA ASP A 111 -7.22 -33.96 15.25
C ASP A 111 -6.22 -34.97 15.82
N ALA A 112 -5.73 -34.69 17.03
CA ALA A 112 -4.72 -35.47 17.74
C ALA A 112 -5.30 -36.76 18.36
N THR A 113 -5.92 -37.64 17.55
CA THR A 113 -6.58 -38.86 18.07
C THR A 113 -6.32 -40.16 17.29
N VAL A 114 -5.18 -40.30 16.59
CA VAL A 114 -4.80 -41.59 15.99
C VAL A 114 -3.38 -41.99 16.39
N GLU A 115 -3.13 -42.17 17.68
CA GLU A 115 -1.98 -42.93 18.21
C GLU A 115 -2.39 -43.77 19.44
N THR A 116 -3.46 -44.55 19.33
CA THR A 116 -3.73 -45.64 20.30
C THR A 116 -4.43 -46.79 19.58
N THR A 117 -3.70 -47.64 18.86
CA THR A 117 -4.04 -49.06 18.63
C THR A 117 -3.02 -49.70 17.69
N SER A 118 -1.94 -50.24 18.24
CA SER A 118 -1.42 -51.54 17.78
C SER A 118 -0.48 -52.10 18.84
N SER A 119 -1.09 -52.65 19.89
CA SER A 119 -0.50 -53.75 20.63
C SER A 119 -0.99 -55.03 19.94
N ALA A 120 -0.11 -55.72 19.24
CA ALA A 120 -0.25 -57.11 18.81
C ALA A 120 1.15 -57.72 18.67
#